data_AF-A0A0Q9K0Q8-F1
#
_entry.id   AF-A0A0Q9K0Q8-F1
#
_cell.length_a   1.000
_cell.length_b   1.000
_cell.length_c   1.000
_cell.angle_alpha   90.00
_cell.angle_beta   90.00
_cell.angle_gamma   90.00
#
_symmetry.space_group_name_H-M   'P 1'
#
loop_
_entity.id
_entity.type
_entity.pdbx_description
1 polymer ?
#
loop_
_entity_poly.entity_id
_entity_poly.type
_entity_poly.pdbx_seq_one_letter_code
_entity_poly.pdbx_strand_id
1 'polypeptide(L)'
;MAYVNGNLALQPKRKQDQQTVIKETKRLVKTRKSLPVQEKLLYMFTVLMCVVVAGVIIFRYAQIYDMNLQIKKLNSDYQTMNIEMEDLKKQVEMLSDPERIRKLAETQGMVSSLEDGITVNTGDDEIKSAMRE
;
A
#
# COMPACT_ATOMS: atom_id res chain seq x y z
N MET A 1 -98.53 9.37 81.70
CA MET A 1 -98.15 8.84 80.37
C MET A 1 -98.55 9.87 79.33
N ALA A 2 -97.58 10.52 78.70
CA ALA A 2 -97.79 11.44 77.58
C ALA A 2 -96.84 10.98 76.48
N TYR A 3 -97.43 10.45 75.40
CA TYR A 3 -96.73 10.00 74.21
C TYR A 3 -96.20 11.22 73.45
N VAL A 4 -94.90 11.30 73.22
CA VAL A 4 -94.28 12.32 72.35
C VAL A 4 -93.86 11.63 71.06
N ASN A 5 -94.77 11.62 70.10
CA ASN A 5 -94.46 11.39 68.70
C ASN A 5 -94.17 12.76 68.05
N GLY A 6 -93.07 12.87 67.31
CA GLY A 6 -92.93 13.97 66.33
C GLY A 6 -91.60 14.73 66.38
N ASN A 7 -90.66 14.23 65.58
CA ASN A 7 -89.62 14.99 64.89
C ASN A 7 -88.68 15.86 65.74
N LEU A 8 -87.86 15.19 66.55
CA LEU A 8 -86.61 15.75 67.05
C LEU A 8 -85.63 15.89 65.87
N ALA A 9 -85.79 16.94 65.05
CA ALA A 9 -84.76 17.38 64.11
C ALA A 9 -83.64 18.06 64.89
N LEU A 10 -82.97 17.29 65.74
CA LEU A 10 -81.63 17.59 66.20
C LEU A 10 -80.78 17.56 64.93
N GLN A 11 -80.56 18.71 64.30
CA GLN A 11 -79.61 18.81 63.20
C GLN A 11 -78.29 18.26 63.74
N PRO A 12 -77.79 17.12 63.25
CA PRO A 12 -76.43 16.74 63.58
C PRO A 12 -75.57 17.85 63.02
N LYS A 13 -74.92 18.60 63.93
CA LYS A 13 -73.94 19.63 63.65
C LYS A 13 -73.10 19.12 62.48
N ARG A 14 -73.35 19.68 61.29
CA ARG A 14 -72.61 19.34 60.07
C ARG A 14 -71.16 19.42 60.48
N LYS A 15 -70.48 18.28 60.52
CA LYS A 15 -69.03 18.25 60.62
C LYS A 15 -68.63 19.17 59.47
N GLN A 16 -68.06 20.33 59.80
CA GLN A 16 -67.40 21.15 58.80
C GLN A 16 -66.58 20.14 58.03
N ASP A 17 -66.85 20.05 56.73
CA ASP A 17 -65.99 19.38 55.77
C ASP A 17 -64.61 19.98 56.07
N GLN A 18 -63.86 19.28 56.91
CA GLN A 18 -62.49 19.61 57.22
C GLN A 18 -61.86 19.36 55.88
N GLN A 19 -61.72 20.45 55.12
CA GLN A 19 -61.16 20.49 53.80
C GLN A 19 -59.96 19.56 53.87
N THR A 20 -60.11 18.40 53.24
CA THR A 20 -58.97 17.56 53.00
C THR A 20 -58.13 18.46 52.12
N VAL A 21 -57.10 19.05 52.72
CA VAL A 21 -56.06 19.73 51.99
C VAL A 21 -55.42 18.61 51.20
N ILE A 22 -55.98 18.36 50.01
CA ILE A 22 -55.43 17.48 49.01
C ILE A 22 -54.08 18.12 48.74
N LYS A 23 -53.04 17.62 49.41
CA LYS A 23 -51.68 17.91 49.03
C LYS A 23 -51.59 17.38 47.61
N GLU A 24 -51.63 18.29 46.64
CA GLU A 24 -51.31 17.98 45.26
C GLU A 24 -49.90 17.42 45.28
N THR A 25 -49.79 16.09 45.33
CA THR A 25 -48.54 15.39 45.11
C THR A 25 -48.26 15.55 43.63
N LYS A 26 -47.67 16.70 43.31
CA LYS A 26 -47.24 17.08 41.96
C LYS A 26 -46.46 15.88 41.43
N ARG A 27 -47.09 15.13 40.52
CA ARG A 27 -46.48 13.96 39.90
C ARG A 27 -45.31 14.50 39.09
N LEU A 28 -44.13 14.50 39.70
CA LEU A 28 -42.88 14.86 39.04
C LEU A 28 -42.68 13.81 37.96
N VAL A 29 -43.16 14.12 36.75
CA VAL A 29 -42.84 13.36 35.55
C VAL A 29 -41.33 13.53 35.37
N LYS A 30 -40.56 12.52 35.78
CA LYS A 30 -39.15 12.42 35.43
C LYS A 30 -39.08 12.29 33.91
N THR A 31 -38.94 13.42 33.21
CA THR A 31 -38.50 13.42 31.82
C THR A 31 -37.14 12.76 31.80
N ARG A 32 -36.99 11.69 31.01
CA ARG A 32 -35.71 11.01 30.86
C ARG A 32 -34.70 12.04 30.34
N LYS A 33 -33.62 12.28 31.09
CA LYS A 33 -32.53 13.14 30.60
C LYS A 33 -32.05 12.54 29.28
N SER A 34 -32.21 13.26 28.17
CA SER A 34 -31.55 12.87 26.93
C SER A 34 -30.05 12.93 27.19
N LEU A 35 -29.34 11.84 26.88
CA LEU A 35 -27.88 11.81 26.99
C LEU A 35 -27.29 13.00 26.22
N PRO A 36 -26.33 13.72 26.80
CA PRO A 36 -25.74 14.89 26.17
C PRO A 36 -25.17 14.49 24.81
N VAL A 37 -25.51 15.26 23.78
CA VAL A 37 -25.16 14.96 22.38
C VAL A 37 -23.66 14.79 22.17
N GLN A 38 -22.86 15.45 23.02
CA GLN A 38 -21.40 15.40 23.05
C GLN A 38 -20.83 14.01 23.34
N GLU A 39 -21.39 13.28 24.31
CA GLU A 39 -20.92 11.92 24.61
C GLU A 39 -21.19 10.98 23.43
N LYS A 40 -22.39 11.07 22.82
CA LYS A 40 -22.75 10.26 21.65
C LYS A 40 -21.86 10.56 20.44
N LEU A 41 -21.46 11.82 20.26
CA LEU A 41 -20.57 12.24 19.19
C LEU A 41 -19.15 11.71 19.39
N LEU A 42 -18.64 11.74 20.62
CA LEU A 42 -17.32 11.18 20.96
C LEU A 42 -17.25 9.68 20.68
N TYR A 43 -18.28 8.91 21.03
CA TYR A 43 -18.33 7.49 20.70
C TYR A 43 -18.37 7.21 19.18
N MET A 44 -19.11 8.02 18.42
CA MET A 44 -19.10 7.88 16.95
C MET A 44 -17.74 8.23 16.36
N PHE A 45 -17.07 9.24 16.92
CA PHE A 45 -15.74 9.63 16.50
C PHE A 45 -14.69 8.54 16.80
N THR A 46 -14.73 7.90 17.97
CA THR A 46 -13.79 6.81 18.29
C THR A 46 -13.99 5.60 17.39
N VAL A 47 -15.24 5.24 17.10
CA VAL A 47 -15.55 4.17 16.13
C VAL A 47 -15.03 4.54 14.74
N LEU A 48 -15.28 5.77 14.29
CA LEU A 48 -14.77 6.25 13.00
C LEU A 48 -13.25 6.22 12.94
N MET A 49 -12.56 6.66 14.00
CA MET A 49 -11.11 6.65 14.09
C MET A 49 -10.56 5.22 14.00
N CYS A 50 -11.20 4.26 14.68
CA CYS A 50 -10.85 2.84 14.60
C CYS A 50 -10.99 2.29 13.17
N VAL A 51 -12.08 2.61 12.47
CA VAL A 51 -12.31 2.19 11.08
C VAL A 51 -11.27 2.81 10.14
N VAL A 52 -10.90 4.08 10.34
CA VAL A 52 -9.86 4.75 9.54
C VAL A 52 -8.51 4.06 9.73
N VAL A 53 -8.12 3.76 10.98
CA VAL A 53 -6.86 3.05 11.26
C VAL A 53 -6.86 1.67 10.60
N ALA A 54 -7.96 0.91 10.72
CA ALA A 54 -8.09 -0.39 10.06
C ALA A 54 -7.99 -0.26 8.52
N GLY A 55 -8.64 0.75 7.93
CA GLY A 55 -8.57 1.03 6.50
C GLY A 55 -7.15 1.38 6.02
N VAL A 56 -6.42 2.20 6.78
CA VAL A 56 -5.02 2.54 6.47
C VAL A 56 -4.14 1.29 6.49
N ILE A 57 -4.32 0.41 7.48
CA ILE A 57 -3.56 -0.84 7.57
C ILE A 57 -3.80 -1.69 6.33
N ILE A 58 -5.07 -1.95 5.97
CA ILE A 58 -5.42 -2.75 4.79
C ILE A 58 -4.82 -2.13 3.52
N PHE A 59 -4.92 -0.81 3.35
CA PHE A 59 -4.36 -0.12 2.20
C PHE A 59 -2.83 -0.26 2.13
N ARG A 60 -2.13 -0.17 3.28
CA ARG A 60 -0.69 -0.41 3.34
C ARG A 60 -0.32 -1.84 2.97
N TYR A 61 -1.09 -2.83 3.41
CA TYR A 61 -0.88 -4.23 3.02
C TYR A 61 -1.04 -4.45 1.52
N ALA A 62 -2.06 -3.84 0.90
CA ALA A 62 -2.24 -3.90 -0.55
C ALA A 62 -1.06 -3.28 -1.30
N GLN A 63 -0.57 -2.11 -0.88
CA GLN A 63 0.62 -1.48 -1.48
C GLN A 63 1.87 -2.35 -1.38
N ILE A 64 2.09 -3.00 -0.24
CA ILE A 64 3.24 -3.90 -0.04
C ILE A 64 3.14 -5.11 -0.96
N TYR A 65 1.93 -5.65 -1.16
CA TYR A 65 1.71 -6.76 -2.07
C TYR A 65 2.04 -6.39 -3.53
N ASP A 66 1.51 -5.26 -4.01
CA ASP A 66 1.80 -4.77 -5.36
C ASP A 66 3.29 -4.49 -5.57
N MET A 67 3.97 -3.97 -4.55
CA MET A 67 5.39 -3.72 -4.59
C MET A 67 6.21 -5.01 -4.71
N ASN A 68 5.83 -6.05 -3.96
CA ASN A 68 6.48 -7.36 -4.07
C ASN A 68 6.31 -7.97 -5.47
N LEU A 69 5.13 -7.83 -6.08
CA LEU A 69 4.90 -8.27 -7.46
C LEU A 69 5.76 -7.50 -8.46
N GLN A 70 5.84 -6.18 -8.31
CA GLN A 70 6.71 -5.36 -9.15
C GLN A 70 8.18 -5.75 -9.01
N ILE A 71 8.67 -6.00 -7.80
CA ILE A 71 10.04 -6.46 -7.55
C ILE A 71 10.29 -7.81 -8.22
N LYS A 72 9.33 -8.75 -8.16
CA LYS A 72 9.47 -10.04 -8.86
C LYS A 72 9.54 -9.86 -10.37
N LYS A 73 8.69 -9.01 -10.93
CA LYS A 73 8.69 -8.72 -12.37
C LYS A 73 10.01 -8.09 -12.80
N LEU A 74 10.47 -7.05 -12.08
CA LEU A 74 11.75 -6.42 -12.36
C LEU A 74 12.90 -7.44 -12.30
N ASN A 75 12.95 -8.30 -11.28
CA ASN A 75 14.01 -9.31 -11.19
C ASN A 75 14.00 -10.28 -12.37
N SER A 76 12.81 -10.71 -12.83
CA SER A 76 12.68 -11.56 -14.02
C SER A 76 13.19 -10.86 -15.28
N ASP A 77 12.83 -9.59 -15.45
CA ASP A 77 13.27 -8.78 -16.59
C ASP A 77 14.79 -8.58 -16.56
N TYR A 78 15.37 -8.28 -15.38
CA TYR A 78 16.81 -8.18 -15.17
C TYR A 78 17.56 -9.49 -15.47
N GLN A 79 17.01 -10.63 -15.05
CA GLN A 79 17.61 -11.94 -15.36
C GLN A 79 17.61 -12.20 -16.87
N THR A 80 16.52 -11.88 -17.55
CA THR A 80 16.40 -12.05 -18.99
C THR A 80 17.41 -11.17 -19.72
N MET A 81 17.49 -9.88 -19.37
CA MET A 81 18.47 -8.96 -19.94
C MET A 81 19.92 -9.39 -19.68
N ASN A 82 20.22 -9.93 -18.49
CA ASN A 82 21.56 -10.44 -18.20
C ASN A 82 21.93 -11.64 -19.08
N ILE A 83 21.00 -12.56 -19.32
CA ILE A 83 21.21 -13.70 -20.21
C ILE A 83 21.46 -13.22 -21.64
N GLU A 84 20.64 -12.28 -22.13
CA GLU A 84 20.83 -11.67 -23.46
C GLU A 84 22.19 -10.99 -23.58
N MET A 85 22.61 -10.24 -22.56
CA MET A 85 23.92 -9.58 -22.54
C MET A 85 25.07 -10.58 -22.51
N GLU A 86 24.95 -11.68 -21.75
CA GLU A 86 25.96 -12.74 -21.72
C GLU A 86 26.07 -13.44 -23.08
N ASP A 87 24.94 -13.74 -23.71
CA ASP A 87 24.92 -14.34 -25.05
C ASP A 87 25.53 -13.41 -26.09
N LEU A 88 25.17 -12.12 -26.07
CA LEU A 88 25.73 -11.14 -26.97
C LEU A 88 27.25 -10.97 -26.77
N LYS A 89 27.71 -11.01 -25.52
CA LYS A 89 29.14 -10.98 -25.19
C LYS A 89 29.86 -12.22 -25.74
N LYS A 90 29.28 -13.41 -25.62
CA LYS A 90 29.83 -14.65 -26.21
C LYS A 90 29.89 -14.56 -27.73
N GLN A 91 28.86 -14.04 -28.38
CA GLN A 91 28.86 -13.83 -29.82
C GLN A 91 29.97 -12.86 -30.25
N VAL A 92 30.16 -11.75 -29.53
CA VAL A 92 31.25 -10.81 -29.78
C VAL A 92 32.62 -11.48 -29.58
N GLU A 93 32.79 -12.28 -28.53
CA GLU A 93 34.03 -13.01 -28.28
C GLU A 93 34.34 -14.00 -29.40
N MET A 94 33.35 -14.79 -29.84
CA MET A 94 33.48 -15.70 -30.98
C MET A 94 33.77 -14.97 -32.31
N LEU A 95 33.18 -13.79 -32.51
CA LEU A 95 33.41 -12.95 -33.68
C LEU A 95 34.80 -12.29 -33.65
N SER A 96 35.27 -11.94 -32.46
CA SER A 96 36.56 -11.27 -32.22
C SER A 96 37.72 -12.26 -32.08
N ASP A 97 37.45 -13.57 -32.16
CA ASP A 97 38.47 -14.60 -32.09
C ASP A 97 39.54 -14.38 -33.18
N PRO A 98 40.80 -14.12 -32.79
CA PRO A 98 41.87 -13.78 -33.73
C PRO A 98 42.14 -14.90 -34.74
N GLU A 99 41.91 -16.17 -34.39
CA GLU A 99 42.05 -17.28 -35.35
C GLU A 99 40.99 -17.22 -36.46
N ARG A 100 39.75 -16.86 -36.10
CA ARG A 100 38.67 -16.70 -37.06
C ARG A 100 38.89 -15.50 -37.96
N ILE A 101 39.38 -14.40 -37.39
CA ILE A 101 39.76 -13.20 -38.16
C ILE A 101 40.89 -13.53 -39.13
N ARG A 102 41.93 -14.26 -38.69
CA ARG A 102 43.03 -14.72 -39.55
C ARG A 102 42.52 -15.58 -40.71
N LYS A 103 41.69 -16.60 -40.43
CA LYS A 103 41.08 -17.45 -41.47
C LYS A 103 40.26 -16.65 -42.47
N LEU A 104 39.44 -15.70 -42.01
CA LEU A 104 38.68 -14.80 -42.89
C LEU A 104 39.59 -13.90 -43.73
N ALA A 105 40.64 -13.32 -43.14
CA ALA A 105 41.62 -12.52 -43.84
C ALA A 105 42.35 -13.32 -44.93
N GLU A 106 42.77 -14.55 -44.62
CA GLU A 106 43.40 -15.48 -45.57
C GLU A 106 42.47 -15.84 -46.73
N THR A 107 41.19 -16.14 -46.46
CA THR A 107 40.20 -16.40 -47.53
C THR A 107 39.93 -15.18 -48.42
N GLN A 108 40.13 -13.98 -47.90
CA GLN A 108 40.02 -12.72 -48.66
C GLN A 108 41.33 -12.32 -49.35
N GLY A 109 42.36 -13.19 -49.31
CA GLY A 109 43.64 -12.97 -49.98
C GLY A 109 44.58 -12.03 -49.23
N MET A 110 44.31 -11.72 -47.97
CA MET A 110 45.21 -10.94 -47.12
C MET A 110 46.29 -11.85 -46.53
N VAL A 111 47.54 -11.41 -46.59
CA VAL A 111 48.71 -12.12 -46.02
C VAL A 111 49.19 -11.40 -44.77
N SER A 112 49.43 -12.16 -43.71
CA SER A 112 49.90 -11.64 -42.42
C SER A 112 51.38 -11.23 -42.51
N SER A 113 51.68 -9.94 -42.39
CA SER A 113 53.05 -9.39 -42.40
C SER A 113 53.85 -9.64 -41.12
N LEU A 114 53.39 -10.54 -40.25
CA LEU A 114 54.02 -10.83 -38.96
C LEU A 114 55.17 -11.85 -39.07
N GLU A 115 55.22 -12.66 -40.13
CA GLU A 115 56.32 -13.63 -40.34
C GLU A 115 57.37 -13.14 -41.33
N ASP A 116 57.00 -12.37 -42.34
CA ASP A 116 57.95 -11.77 -43.27
C ASP A 116 57.90 -10.25 -43.14
N GLY A 117 58.99 -9.68 -42.61
CA GLY A 117 59.19 -8.24 -42.50
C GLY A 117 58.97 -7.55 -43.85
N ILE A 118 58.46 -6.33 -43.81
CA ILE A 118 58.09 -5.54 -44.99
C ILE A 118 59.30 -5.44 -45.93
N THR A 119 59.28 -6.19 -47.04
CA THR A 119 60.30 -6.09 -48.09
C THR A 119 59.88 -5.00 -49.07
N VAL A 120 60.58 -3.86 -49.01
CA VAL A 120 60.42 -2.78 -49.98
C VAL A 120 61.31 -3.11 -51.17
N ASN A 121 60.71 -3.39 -52.33
CA ASN A 121 61.46 -3.56 -53.57
C ASN A 121 61.94 -2.18 -54.05
N THR A 122 63.14 -1.79 -53.65
CA THR A 122 63.90 -0.73 -54.35
C THR A 122 64.70 -1.45 -55.45
N GLY A 123 64.44 -1.08 -56.70
CA GLY A 123 64.75 -1.88 -57.89
C GLY A 123 66.23 -2.03 -58.28
N ASP A 124 67.05 -2.55 -57.39
CA ASP A 124 68.34 -3.17 -57.68
C ASP A 124 68.40 -4.50 -56.91
N ASP A 125 68.74 -5.60 -57.61
CA ASP A 125 68.59 -7.02 -57.25
C ASP A 125 69.26 -7.51 -55.93
N GLU A 126 69.01 -6.88 -54.79
CA GLU A 126 69.33 -7.40 -53.46
C GLU A 126 68.20 -7.10 -52.47
N ILE A 127 67.39 -8.11 -52.17
CA ILE A 127 66.36 -8.05 -51.11
C ILE A 127 67.08 -7.99 -49.75
N LYS A 128 67.25 -6.80 -49.20
CA LYS A 128 67.71 -6.60 -47.81
C LYS A 128 66.52 -6.34 -46.90
N SER A 129 66.36 -7.22 -45.91
CA SER A 129 65.38 -7.08 -44.83
C SER A 129 65.76 -5.88 -43.94
N ALA A 130 64.88 -4.89 -43.86
CA ALA A 130 65.17 -3.59 -43.24
C ALA A 130 64.74 -3.48 -41.77
N MET A 131 64.41 -4.57 -41.08
CA MET A 131 63.93 -4.47 -39.69
C MET A 131 64.42 -5.63 -38.84
N ARG A 132 65.52 -5.40 -38.13
CA ARG A 132 65.93 -6.22 -36.99
C ARG A 132 66.59 -5.30 -35.94
N GLU A 133 65.74 -4.76 -35.06
CA GLU A 133 66.08 -4.34 -33.69
C GLU A 133 65.01 -4.89 -32.75
#